data_AF-A0A7Y3JRI8-F1
#
_entry.id   AF-A0A7Y3JRI8-F1
#
_cell.length_a   1.000
_cell.length_b   1.000
_cell.length_c   1.000
_cell.angle_alpha   90.00
_cell.angle_beta   90.00
_cell.angle_gamma   90.00
#
_symmetry.space_group_name_H-M   'P 1'
#
loop_
_entity.id
_entity.type
_entity.pdbx_description
1 polymer ?
#
loop_
_entity_poly.entity_id
_entity_poly.type
_entity_poly.pdbx_seq_one_letter_code
_entity_poly.pdbx_strand_id
1 'polypeptide(L)'
;MDEEDQDVPCDEAFSYLRTYGIEAEVLRETSDEIFTPDIPIRTACKRRDVALCIMGAYGHSRLKENIFGGVTRRMLVHTECPLMIAH
;
A
#
# COMPACT_ATOMS: atom_id res chain seq x y z
N MET A 1 24.97 5.83 7.92
CA MET A 1 24.49 4.66 8.66
C MET A 1 23.23 4.30 7.94
N ASP A 2 23.38 3.37 7.00
CA ASP A 2 22.34 3.02 6.05
C ASP A 2 21.34 2.15 6.81
N GLU A 3 20.22 2.74 7.23
CA GLU A 3 19.05 1.98 7.64
C GLU A 3 18.55 1.30 6.37
N GLU A 4 18.99 0.06 6.15
CA GLU A 4 18.40 -0.82 5.14
C GLU A 4 16.89 -0.86 5.43
N ASP A 5 16.08 -0.35 4.49
CA ASP A 5 14.63 -0.50 4.47
C ASP A 5 14.30 -1.99 4.58
N GLN A 6 14.11 -2.45 5.81
CA GLN A 6 13.70 -3.82 6.09
C GLN A 6 12.25 -3.94 5.66
N ASP A 7 11.99 -4.84 4.71
CA ASP A 7 10.66 -5.25 4.32
C ASP A 7 9.98 -5.87 5.56
N VAL A 8 9.17 -5.10 6.27
CA VAL A 8 8.44 -5.56 7.45
C VAL A 8 7.32 -6.46 6.97
N PRO A 9 7.34 -7.78 7.29
CA PRO A 9 6.27 -8.68 6.90
C PRO A 9 4.92 -8.18 7.42
N CYS A 10 3.86 -8.32 6.63
CA CYS A 10 2.51 -7.88 7.01
C CYS A 10 2.06 -8.41 8.39
N ASP A 11 2.51 -9.61 8.75
CA ASP A 11 2.16 -10.26 10.02
C ASP A 11 2.87 -9.61 11.23
N GLU A 12 4.06 -9.03 11.02
CA GLU A 12 4.79 -8.27 12.05
C GLU A 12 4.13 -6.91 12.30
N ALA A 13 3.78 -6.18 11.22
CA ALA A 13 3.05 -4.92 11.32
C ALA A 13 1.69 -5.12 12.01
N PHE A 14 0.96 -6.18 11.65
CA PHE A 14 -0.29 -6.56 12.31
C PHE A 14 -0.10 -6.80 13.82
N SER A 15 0.90 -7.60 14.19
CA SER A 15 1.20 -7.92 15.59
C SER A 15 1.58 -6.67 16.39
N TYR A 16 2.35 -5.77 15.78
CA TYR A 16 2.71 -4.48 16.36
C TYR A 16 1.48 -3.61 16.65
N LEU A 17 0.59 -3.40 15.67
CA LEU A 17 -0.62 -2.60 15.85
C LEU A 17 -1.53 -3.17 16.95
N ARG A 18 -1.70 -4.49 16.98
CA ARG A 18 -2.49 -5.19 17.99
C ARG A 18 -1.93 -5.02 19.41
N THR A 19 -0.61 -4.93 19.55
CA THR A 19 0.05 -4.66 20.84
C THR A 19 -0.38 -3.33 21.45
N TYR A 20 -0.70 -2.33 20.60
CA TYR A 20 -1.20 -1.02 21.02
C TYR A 20 -2.73 -0.94 21.08
N GLY A 21 -3.44 -2.06 21.00
CA GLY A 21 -4.90 -2.10 21.05
C GLY A 21 -5.59 -1.59 19.78
N ILE A 22 -4.85 -1.44 18.67
CA ILE A 22 -5.43 -1.05 17.39
C ILE A 22 -6.08 -2.30 16.76
N GLU A 23 -7.36 -2.16 16.38
CA GLU A 23 -8.05 -3.18 15.60
C GLU A 23 -7.50 -3.18 14.17
N ALA A 24 -6.95 -4.31 13.75
CA ALA A 24 -6.33 -4.49 12.43
C ALA A 24 -6.81 -5.80 11.82
N GLU A 25 -6.72 -5.91 10.49
CA GLU A 25 -7.01 -7.11 9.70
C GLU A 25 -5.98 -7.19 8.57
N VAL A 26 -5.47 -8.39 8.28
CA VAL A 26 -4.59 -8.62 7.12
C VAL A 26 -5.43 -9.16 5.97
N LEU A 27 -5.45 -8.42 4.87
CA LEU A 27 -6.11 -8.82 3.63
C LEU A 27 -5.08 -9.17 2.57
N ARG A 28 -5.25 -10.34 1.96
CA ARG A 28 -4.40 -10.81 0.86
C ARG A 28 -5.24 -10.86 -0.39
N GLU A 29 -4.96 -9.94 -1.31
CA GLU A 29 -5.57 -9.89 -2.62
C GLU A 29 -4.56 -10.37 -3.66
N THR A 30 -5.03 -11.02 -4.71
CA THR A 30 -4.17 -11.44 -5.83
C THR A 30 -4.29 -10.46 -6.99
N SER A 31 -3.17 -10.21 -7.65
CA SER A 31 -3.07 -9.44 -8.89
C SER A 31 -2.38 -10.29 -9.95
N ASP A 32 -2.68 -10.03 -11.22
CA ASP A 32 -1.98 -10.62 -12.35
C ASP A 32 -1.65 -9.54 -13.40
N GLU A 33 -1.19 -9.94 -14.59
CA GLU A 33 -0.83 -9.00 -15.66
C GLU A 33 -2.02 -8.19 -16.18
N ILE A 34 -3.24 -8.71 -16.05
CA ILE A 34 -4.49 -8.07 -16.48
C ILE A 34 -5.05 -7.21 -15.33
N PHE A 35 -5.02 -7.75 -14.12
CA PHE A 35 -5.48 -7.12 -12.89
C PHE A 35 -4.29 -6.59 -12.09
N THR A 36 -3.74 -5.47 -12.55
CA THR A 36 -2.63 -4.81 -11.88
C THR A 36 -3.00 -4.46 -10.42
N PRO A 37 -2.02 -4.43 -9.48
CA PRO A 37 -2.28 -4.30 -8.04
C PRO A 37 -3.22 -3.16 -7.60
N ASP A 38 -3.27 -2.05 -8.35
CA ASP A 38 -4.17 -0.94 -8.07
C ASP A 38 -5.67 -1.30 -8.15
N ILE A 39 -6.04 -2.29 -8.95
CA ILE A 39 -7.45 -2.73 -9.11
C ILE A 39 -7.98 -3.41 -7.84
N PRO A 40 -7.35 -4.48 -7.32
CA PRO A 40 -7.82 -5.11 -6.08
C PRO A 40 -7.75 -4.15 -4.89
N ILE A 41 -6.71 -3.30 -4.79
CA ILE A 41 -6.60 -2.30 -3.71
C ILE A 41 -7.80 -1.34 -3.74
N ARG A 42 -8.08 -0.68 -4.87
CA ARG A 42 -9.23 0.22 -4.99
C ARG A 42 -10.56 -0.47 -4.75
N THR A 43 -10.70 -1.71 -5.22
CA THR A 43 -11.91 -2.50 -5.02
C THR A 43 -12.13 -2.81 -3.54
N ALA A 44 -11.06 -3.16 -2.80
CA ALA A 44 -11.11 -3.38 -1.37
C ALA A 44 -11.44 -2.08 -0.61
N CYS A 45 -10.80 -0.96 -0.95
CA CYS A 45 -11.10 0.35 -0.38
C CYS A 45 -12.58 0.72 -0.56
N LYS A 46 -13.11 0.55 -1.78
CA LYS A 46 -14.51 0.85 -2.11
C LYS A 46 -15.49 -0.06 -1.38
N ARG A 47 -15.22 -1.37 -1.35
CA ARG A 47 -16.10 -2.35 -0.66
C ARG A 47 -16.18 -2.14 0.83
N ARG A 48 -15.12 -1.59 1.45
CA ARG A 48 -15.02 -1.38 2.90
C ARG A 48 -15.29 0.05 3.34
N ASP A 49 -15.61 0.94 2.39
CA ASP A 49 -15.88 2.35 2.65
C ASP A 49 -14.78 3.00 3.52
N VAL A 50 -13.52 2.81 3.11
CA VAL A 50 -12.38 3.28 3.91
C VAL A 50 -12.30 4.81 3.90
N ALA A 51 -12.02 5.39 5.06
CA ALA A 51 -11.87 6.84 5.21
C ALA A 51 -10.54 7.37 4.65
N LEU A 52 -9.51 6.52 4.59
CA LEU A 52 -8.17 6.86 4.12
C LEU A 52 -7.46 5.61 3.60
N CYS A 53 -6.87 5.71 2.41
CA CYS A 53 -5.90 4.75 1.90
C CYS A 53 -4.49 5.30 2.12
N ILE A 54 -3.62 4.50 2.75
CA ILE A 54 -2.20 4.84 2.91
C ILE A 54 -1.38 3.82 2.13
N MET A 55 -0.45 4.30 1.30
CA MET A 55 0.47 3.45 0.54
C MET A 55 1.90 3.96 0.68
N GLY A 56 2.86 3.04 0.70
CA GLY A 56 4.27 3.38 0.53
C GLY A 56 4.58 3.77 -0.92
N ALA A 57 5.38 4.81 -1.11
CA ALA A 57 6.06 5.10 -2.37
C ALA A 57 7.49 4.59 -2.30
N TYR A 58 7.68 3.36 -2.80
CA TYR A 58 8.96 2.69 -3.07
C TYR A 58 9.74 2.10 -1.89
N GLY A 59 10.12 0.83 -2.07
CA GLY A 59 11.16 0.12 -1.33
C GLY A 59 11.95 -0.76 -2.30
N HIS A 60 13.27 -0.77 -2.15
CA HIS A 60 14.29 -1.53 -2.91
C HIS A 60 14.80 -0.90 -4.24
N SER A 61 16.03 -0.38 -4.17
CA SER A 61 16.90 0.00 -5.29
C SER A 61 16.48 1.20 -6.14
N ARG A 62 17.13 2.32 -5.80
CA ARG A 62 17.35 3.47 -6.70
C ARG A 62 16.06 4.09 -7.21
N LEU A 63 15.56 4.98 -6.37
CA LEU A 63 14.98 6.25 -6.78
C LEU A 63 15.93 6.97 -7.76
N LYS A 64 15.96 6.51 -9.00
CA LYS A 64 16.51 7.25 -10.14
C LYS A 64 15.45 7.26 -11.22
N GLU A 65 14.94 8.49 -11.40
CA GLU A 65 14.23 9.02 -12.56
C GLU A 65 12.70 8.90 -12.52
N ASN A 66 12.07 9.90 -11.89
CA ASN A 66 10.85 10.60 -12.34
C ASN A 66 9.55 9.82 -12.62
N ILE A 67 9.45 8.54 -12.31
CA ILE A 67 8.28 7.74 -12.69
C ILE A 67 7.62 7.22 -11.41
N PHE A 68 6.58 7.91 -10.92
CA PHE A 68 5.56 7.21 -10.12
C PHE A 68 5.15 5.98 -10.93
N GLY A 69 5.52 4.78 -10.48
CA GLY A 69 5.27 3.54 -11.21
C GLY A 69 3.79 3.40 -11.60
N GLY A 70 3.49 2.51 -12.56
CA GLY A 70 2.14 2.38 -13.09
C GLY A 70 1.05 2.23 -12.02
N VAL A 71 1.36 1.53 -10.93
CA VAL A 71 0.43 1.33 -9.79
C VAL A 71 0.16 2.65 -9.06
N THR A 72 1.19 3.35 -8.58
CA THR A 72 1.03 4.62 -7.86
C THR A 72 0.30 5.65 -8.70
N ARG A 73 0.64 5.77 -10.00
CA ARG A 73 -0.06 6.67 -10.92
C ARG A 73 -1.53 6.29 -11.08
N ARG A 74 -1.86 5.02 -11.26
CA ARG A 74 -3.26 4.58 -11.40
C ARG A 74 -4.05 4.76 -10.11
N MET A 75 -3.44 4.58 -8.95
CA MET A 75 -4.05 4.87 -7.65
C MET A 75 -4.35 6.37 -7.50
N LEU A 76 -3.40 7.26 -7.82
CA LEU A 76 -3.62 8.71 -7.79
C LEU A 76 -4.77 9.16 -8.70
N VAL A 77 -4.96 8.50 -9.85
CA VAL A 77 -5.99 8.89 -10.83
C VAL A 77 -7.37 8.32 -10.49
N HIS A 78 -7.45 7.10 -9.97
CA HIS A 78 -8.71 6.35 -9.91
C HIS A 78 -9.21 6.00 -8.51
N THR A 79 -8.51 6.41 -7.45
CA THR A 79 -8.96 6.15 -6.07
C THR A 79 -10.10 7.07 -5.70
N GLU A 80 -11.17 6.49 -5.14
CA GLU A 80 -12.39 7.23 -4.77
C GLU A 80 -12.35 7.75 -3.32
N CYS A 81 -11.45 7.23 -2.49
CA CYS A 81 -11.21 7.70 -1.11
C CYS A 81 -9.95 8.59 -1.04
N PRO A 82 -9.78 9.39 0.03
CA PRO A 82 -8.53 10.09 0.29
C PRO A 82 -7.33 9.13 0.24
N LEU A 83 -6.29 9.52 -0.49
CA LEU A 83 -5.07 8.74 -0.66
C LEU A 83 -3.86 9.52 -0.12
N MET A 84 -3.16 8.91 0.84
CA MET A 84 -1.88 9.39 1.34
C MET A 84 -0.76 8.47 0.84
N ILE A 85 0.31 9.09 0.37
CA ILE A 85 1.52 8.39 -0.07
C ILE A 85 2.63 8.76 0.92
N ALA A 86 3.17 7.76 1.60
CA ALA A 86 4.29 7.91 2.54
C ALA A 86 5.59 7.43 1.89
N HIS A 87 6.69 8.10 2.21
CA HIS A 87 8.06 7.70 1.84
C HIS A 87 8.82 7.30 3.11
#